data_AF-A0A961JFT0-F1
#
_entry.id   AF-A0A961JFT0-F1
#
_cell.length_a   1.000
_cell.length_b   1.000
_cell.length_c   1.000
_cell.angle_alpha   90.00
_cell.angle_beta   90.00
_cell.angle_gamma   90.00
#
_symmetry.space_group_name_H-M   'P 1'
#
loop_
_entity.id
_entity.type
_entity.pdbx_description
1 polymer ?
#
loop_
_entity_poly.entity_id
_entity_poly.type
_entity_poly.pdbx_seq_one_letter_code
_entity_poly.pdbx_strand_id
1 'polypeptide(L)'
;MASPPPPPTPRRPSGPADGGWRMIPRDYQKAAVAAARDRLATHGNTLLVLPTGAGKTAIAGFCIGEELEHRRQDRVLVLQHTDELIEQNRGAIGSITGLPTSVVKAE
;
A
#
# COMPACT_ATOMS: atom_id res chain seq x y z
N MET A 1 26.46 -20.95 -25.49
CA MET A 1 25.70 -19.74 -25.10
C MET A 1 25.36 -19.89 -23.62
N ALA A 2 25.92 -19.05 -22.76
CA ALA A 2 25.62 -19.11 -21.33
C ALA A 2 24.20 -18.56 -21.09
N SER A 3 23.38 -19.30 -20.34
CA SER A 3 22.05 -18.85 -19.95
C SER A 3 22.13 -17.51 -19.21
N PRO A 4 21.18 -16.59 -19.41
CA PRO A 4 21.15 -15.34 -18.66
C PRO A 4 21.01 -15.63 -17.15
N PRO A 5 21.61 -14.79 -16.30
CA PRO A 5 21.50 -14.96 -14.85
C PRO A 5 20.03 -14.87 -14.41
N PRO A 6 19.62 -15.63 -13.38
CA PRO A 6 18.27 -15.53 -12.85
C PRO A 6 17.99 -14.11 -12.34
N PRO A 7 16.73 -13.64 -12.43
CA PRO A 7 16.36 -12.33 -11.91
C PRO A 7 16.67 -12.24 -10.41
N PRO A 8 17.04 -11.04 -9.90
CA PRO A 8 17.35 -10.86 -8.49
C PRO A 8 16.16 -11.28 -7.64
N THR A 9 16.42 -12.11 -6.63
CA THR A 9 15.41 -12.50 -5.65
C THR A 9 14.86 -11.24 -4.98
N PRO A 10 13.53 -11.01 -4.97
CA PRO A 10 12.96 -9.84 -4.31
C PRO A 10 13.42 -9.84 -2.85
N ARG A 11 14.09 -8.76 -2.44
CA ARG A 11 14.50 -8.59 -1.04
C ARG A 11 13.23 -8.64 -0.19
N ARG A 12 13.21 -9.59 0.74
CA ARG A 12 12.12 -9.77 1.72
C ARG A 12 11.89 -8.41 2.40
N PRO A 13 10.70 -7.80 2.32
CA PRO A 13 10.43 -6.63 3.13
C PRO A 13 10.48 -7.09 4.59
N SER A 14 11.49 -6.63 5.32
CA SER A 14 11.44 -6.59 6.76
C SER A 14 10.33 -5.59 7.10
N GLY A 15 9.11 -6.10 7.29
CA GLY A 15 8.11 -5.34 8.04
C GLY A 15 8.70 -4.94 9.39
N PRO A 16 8.12 -3.93 10.06
CA PRO A 16 8.64 -3.45 11.33
C PRO A 16 8.79 -4.63 12.31
N ALA A 17 10.01 -4.79 12.85
CA ALA A 17 10.37 -5.87 13.77
C ALA A 17 9.60 -5.79 15.11
N ASP A 18 8.91 -4.66 15.36
CA ASP A 18 8.36 -4.28 16.66
C ASP A 18 6.83 -4.11 16.66
N GLY A 19 6.11 -4.67 15.68
CA GLY A 19 4.67 -4.97 15.79
C GLY A 19 3.71 -3.77 15.85
N GLY A 20 4.12 -2.58 15.43
CA GLY A 20 3.27 -1.38 15.43
C GLY A 20 3.39 -0.57 14.14
N TRP A 21 2.25 -0.14 13.62
CA TRP A 21 2.20 0.86 12.55
C TRP A 21 2.70 2.19 13.12
N ARG A 22 3.52 2.91 12.35
CA ARG A 22 4.05 4.23 12.77
C ARG A 22 2.94 5.27 13.00
N MET A 23 1.77 5.03 12.41
CA MET A 23 0.54 5.79 12.59
C MET A 23 -0.57 4.86 13.06
N ILE A 24 -1.32 5.27 14.08
CA ILE A 24 -2.47 4.51 14.60
C ILE A 24 -3.74 4.96 13.86
N PRO A 25 -4.50 4.07 13.21
CA PRO A 25 -5.73 4.43 12.51
C PRO A 25 -6.83 4.82 13.51
N ARG A 26 -7.60 5.86 13.16
CA ARG A 26 -8.84 6.21 13.88
C ARG A 26 -9.90 5.13 13.65
N ASP A 27 -10.90 5.04 14.52
CA ASP A 27 -11.90 3.96 14.45
C ASP A 27 -12.67 3.93 13.13
N TYR A 28 -13.03 5.09 12.58
CA TYR A 28 -13.66 5.16 11.26
C TYR A 28 -12.70 4.72 10.13
N GLN A 29 -11.39 4.93 10.29
CA GLN A 29 -10.39 4.49 9.31
C GLN A 29 -10.25 2.97 9.37
N LYS A 30 -10.20 2.37 10.57
CA LYS A 30 -10.24 0.92 10.76
C LYS A 30 -11.49 0.31 10.12
N ALA A 31 -12.67 0.90 10.37
CA ALA A 31 -13.92 0.44 9.78
C ALA A 31 -13.92 0.55 8.25
N ALA A 32 -13.38 1.65 7.70
CA ALA A 32 -13.25 1.83 6.26
C ALA A 32 -12.28 0.83 5.61
N VAL A 33 -11.15 0.54 6.25
CA VAL A 33 -10.18 -0.47 5.79
C VAL A 33 -10.81 -1.85 5.79
N ALA A 34 -11.43 -2.24 6.91
CA ALA A 34 -12.10 -3.54 7.03
C ALA A 34 -13.18 -3.72 5.95
N ALA A 35 -14.05 -2.73 5.75
CA ALA A 35 -15.09 -2.77 4.73
C ALA A 35 -14.51 -2.83 3.31
N ALA A 36 -13.45 -2.08 3.02
CA ALA A 36 -12.81 -2.09 1.71
C ALA A 36 -12.16 -3.43 1.38
N ARG A 37 -11.45 -4.02 2.36
CA ARG A 37 -10.79 -5.32 2.19
C ARG A 37 -11.77 -6.48 2.06
N ASP A 38 -12.84 -6.47 2.85
CA ASP A 38 -13.93 -7.47 2.76
C ASP A 38 -14.60 -7.45 1.37
N ARG A 39 -14.94 -6.25 0.87
CA ARG A 39 -15.53 -6.10 -0.46
C ARG A 39 -14.57 -6.48 -1.58
N LEU A 40 -13.27 -6.17 -1.43
CA LEU A 40 -12.25 -6.54 -2.41
C LEU A 40 -12.06 -8.06 -2.47
N ALA A 41 -12.02 -8.72 -1.32
CA ALA A 41 -11.94 -10.18 -1.24
C ALA A 41 -13.17 -10.87 -1.83
N THR A 42 -14.36 -10.28 -1.62
CA THR A 42 -15.64 -10.85 -2.09
C THR A 42 -15.85 -10.67 -3.59
N HIS A 43 -15.52 -9.49 -4.14
CA HIS A 43 -15.88 -9.11 -5.51
C HIS A 43 -14.69 -9.03 -6.47
N GLY A 44 -13.45 -9.08 -5.98
CA GLY A 44 -12.24 -8.87 -6.78
C GLY A 44 -11.97 -7.42 -7.17
N ASN A 45 -12.91 -6.50 -6.90
CA ASN A 45 -12.75 -5.05 -7.03
C ASN A 45 -13.58 -4.31 -5.96
N THR A 46 -13.24 -3.05 -5.68
CA THR A 46 -13.95 -2.23 -4.69
C THR A 46 -13.73 -0.75 -4.94
N LEU A 47 -14.75 0.07 -4.66
CA LEU A 47 -14.66 1.53 -4.63
C LEU A 47 -14.94 2.03 -3.21
N LEU A 48 -13.96 2.72 -2.61
CA LEU A 48 -14.12 3.38 -1.33
C LEU A 48 -14.22 4.89 -1.53
N VAL A 49 -15.38 5.46 -1.18
CA VAL A 49 -15.66 6.91 -1.27
C VAL A 49 -15.56 7.53 0.11
N LEU A 50 -14.77 8.60 0.22
CA LEU A 50 -14.50 9.31 1.47
C LEU A 50 -14.48 10.82 1.20
N PRO A 51 -14.90 11.68 2.14
CA PRO A 51 -14.79 13.14 1.98
C PRO A 51 -13.33 13.61 2.06
N THR A 52 -13.05 14.83 1.61
CA THR A 52 -11.73 15.47 1.82
C THR A 52 -11.46 15.62 3.32
N GLY A 53 -10.19 15.55 3.72
CA GLY A 53 -9.81 15.59 5.14
C GLY A 53 -10.03 14.30 5.94
N ALA A 54 -10.77 13.31 5.42
CA ALA A 54 -10.97 12.01 6.10
C ALA A 54 -9.73 11.10 6.13
N GLY A 55 -8.60 11.53 5.55
CA GLY A 55 -7.37 10.74 5.50
C GLY A 55 -7.42 9.60 4.47
N LYS A 56 -7.94 9.86 3.26
CA LYS A 56 -7.96 8.90 2.14
C LYS A 56 -6.61 8.21 1.92
N THR A 57 -5.52 8.98 1.90
CA THR A 57 -4.16 8.45 1.73
C THR A 57 -3.74 7.57 2.90
N ALA A 58 -4.10 7.92 4.13
CA ALA A 58 -3.78 7.10 5.30
C ALA A 58 -4.52 5.75 5.23
N ILE A 59 -5.81 5.78 4.93
CA ILE A 59 -6.63 4.59 4.72
C ILE A 59 -6.05 3.72 3.59
N ALA A 60 -5.60 4.31 2.48
CA ALA A 60 -4.92 3.57 1.43
C ALA A 60 -3.65 2.87 1.94
N GLY A 61 -2.82 3.56 2.72
CA GLY A 61 -1.65 2.96 3.37
C GLY A 61 -2.02 1.78 4.28
N PHE A 62 -3.08 1.91 5.08
CA PHE A 62 -3.61 0.83 5.93
C PHE A 62 -4.10 -0.37 5.12
N CYS A 63 -4.86 -0.15 4.04
CA CYS A 63 -5.25 -1.25 3.16
C CYS A 63 -4.04 -1.98 2.56
N ILE A 64 -3.01 -1.23 2.11
CA ILE A 64 -1.81 -1.81 1.49
C ILE A 64 -1.01 -2.65 2.50
N GLY A 65 -0.75 -2.09 3.69
CA GLY A 65 0.03 -2.80 4.70
C GLY A 65 -0.68 -4.07 5.18
N GLU A 66 -1.99 -4.00 5.47
CA GLU A 66 -2.74 -5.19 5.88
C GLU A 66 -2.82 -6.25 4.78
N GLU A 67 -2.97 -5.85 3.52
CA GLU A 67 -3.02 -6.82 2.42
C GLU A 67 -1.69 -7.53 2.23
N LEU A 68 -0.57 -6.81 2.32
CA LEU A 68 0.77 -7.37 2.16
C LEU A 68 1.26 -8.13 3.40
N GLU A 69 0.68 -7.92 4.58
CA GLU A 69 0.89 -8.80 5.74
C GLU A 69 0.40 -10.23 5.47
N HIS A 70 -0.75 -10.36 4.80
CA HIS A 70 -1.37 -11.64 4.43
C HIS A 70 -0.80 -12.20 3.11
N ARG A 71 -0.42 -11.33 2.17
CA ARG A 71 0.06 -11.68 0.83
C ARG A 71 1.45 -11.10 0.55
N ARG A 72 2.44 -11.58 1.29
CA ARG A 72 3.82 -11.01 1.30
C ARG A 72 4.56 -11.01 -0.05
N GLN A 73 4.06 -11.76 -1.05
CA GLN A 73 4.65 -11.80 -2.39
C GLN A 73 3.94 -10.90 -3.40
N ASP A 74 2.78 -10.34 -3.04
CA ASP A 74 2.01 -9.48 -3.92
C ASP A 74 2.69 -8.11 -4.07
N ARG A 75 2.38 -7.44 -5.17
CA ARG A 75 2.83 -6.07 -5.44
C ARG A 75 1.62 -5.18 -5.56
N VAL A 76 1.68 -3.99 -4.97
CA VAL A 76 0.64 -2.98 -5.09
C VAL A 76 1.09 -1.89 -6.05
N LEU A 77 0.22 -1.53 -6.98
CA LEU A 77 0.35 -0.38 -7.86
C LEU A 77 -0.61 0.73 -7.41
N VAL A 78 -0.07 1.89 -7.07
CA VAL A 78 -0.85 3.09 -6.76
C VAL A 78 -0.71 4.07 -7.92
N LEU A 79 -1.83 4.43 -8.55
CA LEU A 79 -1.85 5.32 -9.72
C LEU A 79 -2.25 6.74 -9.30
N GLN A 80 -1.53 7.72 -9.83
CA GLN A 80 -1.79 9.15 -9.66
C GLN A 80 -1.42 9.90 -10.94
N HIS A 81 -2.06 11.05 -11.17
CA HIS A 81 -1.91 11.83 -12.39
C HIS A 81 -0.91 12.99 -12.27
N THR A 82 -0.53 13.39 -11.06
CA THR A 82 0.46 14.46 -10.84
C THR A 82 1.64 13.97 -10.02
N ASP A 83 2.82 14.49 -10.36
CA ASP A 83 4.06 14.22 -9.64
C ASP A 83 3.98 14.62 -8.16
N GLU A 84 3.31 15.73 -7.86
CA GLU A 84 3.11 16.19 -6.50
C GLU A 84 2.31 15.17 -5.67
N LEU A 85 1.20 14.64 -6.22
CA LEU A 85 0.40 13.62 -5.54
C LEU A 85 1.14 12.28 -5.43
N ILE A 86 1.99 11.95 -6.41
CA ILE A 86 2.86 10.77 -6.34
C ILE A 86 3.79 10.88 -5.14
N GLU A 87 4.51 11.99 -5.00
CA GLU A 87 5.49 12.15 -3.93
C GLU A 87 4.81 12.22 -2.55
N GLN A 88 3.71 12.96 -2.43
CA GLN A 88 2.92 13.04 -1.20
C GLN A 88 2.43 11.65 -0.74
N ASN A 89 1.83 10.88 -1.66
CA ASN A 89 1.32 9.55 -1.34
C ASN A 89 2.46 8.56 -1.03
N ARG A 90 3.59 8.65 -1.76
CA ARG A 90 4.77 7.82 -1.49
C ARG A 90 5.29 8.03 -0.07
N GLY A 91 5.44 9.28 0.35
CA GLY A 91 5.88 9.62 1.70
C GLY A 91 4.90 9.12 2.78
N ALA A 92 3.60 9.32 2.57
CA ALA A 92 2.58 8.90 3.52
C ALA A 92 2.49 7.36 3.65
N ILE A 93 2.41 6.65 2.53
CA ILE A 93 2.32 5.18 2.51
C ILE A 93 3.61 4.57 3.07
N GLY A 94 4.78 5.09 2.69
CA GLY A 94 6.06 4.64 3.24
C GLY A 94 6.15 4.85 4.75
N SER A 95 5.66 5.99 5.26
CA SER A 95 5.65 6.28 6.70
C SER A 95 4.72 5.35 7.49
N ILE A 96 3.59 4.97 6.90
CA ILE A 96 2.57 4.11 7.52
C ILE A 96 3.00 2.64 7.50
N THR A 97 3.45 2.16 6.34
CA THR A 97 3.70 0.72 6.09
C THR A 97 5.15 0.31 6.34
N GLY A 98 6.11 1.24 6.27
CA GLY A 98 7.53 0.93 6.28
C GLY A 98 8.02 0.17 5.04
N LEU A 99 7.17 -0.03 4.03
CA LEU A 99 7.50 -0.80 2.84
C LEU A 99 8.32 0.01 1.84
N PRO A 100 9.29 -0.61 1.14
CA PRO A 100 10.01 0.05 0.06
C PRO A 100 9.07 0.33 -1.12
N THR A 101 9.22 1.51 -1.73
CA THR A 101 8.41 1.95 -2.87
C THR A 101 9.29 2.44 -4.02
N SER A 102 8.84 2.25 -5.25
CA SER A 102 9.48 2.81 -6.46
C SER A 102 8.46 3.62 -7.26
N VAL A 103 8.91 4.65 -7.98
CA VAL A 103 8.07 5.47 -8.85
C VAL A 103 8.34 5.09 -10.29
N VAL A 104 7.28 4.83 -11.05
CA VAL A 104 7.33 4.58 -12.49
C VAL A 104 6.49 5.66 -13.17
N LYS A 105 7.08 6.35 -14.15
CA LYS A 105 6.39 7.33 -14.99
C LYS A 105 6.29 6.77 -16.40
N ALA A 106 5.17 6.99 -17.06
CA ALA A 106 5.05 6.76 -18.49
C ALA A 106 5.73 7.93 -19.20
N GLU A 107 6.73 7.64 -20.02
CA GLU A 107 7.34 8.59 -20.95
C GLU A 107 6.51 8.69 -22.24
#